data_AF-A0A850XDL7-F1
#
_entry.id   AF-A0A850XDL7-F1
#
_cell.length_a   1.000
_cell.length_b   1.000
_cell.length_c   1.000
_cell.angle_alpha   90.00
_cell.angle_beta   90.00
_cell.angle_gamma   90.00
#
_symmetry.space_group_name_H-M   'P 1'
#
loop_
_entity.id
_entity.type
_entity.pdbx_description
1 polymer ?
#
loop_
_entity_poly.entity_id
_entity_poly.type
_entity_poly.pdbx_seq_one_letter_code
_entity_poly.pdbx_strand_id
1 'polypeptide(L)' 'MAQLGAIAALALSFFAAAFLSAIHKIEEGHIGVYYRGGALLTSTSGPGFHLMLPFITSYKSVQ' A
#
# COMPACT_ATOMS: atom_id res chain seq x y z
N MET A 1 29.25 14.89 9.00
CA MET A 1 28.69 14.97 7.63
C MET A 1 28.30 13.61 7.05
N ALA A 2 29.18 12.59 7.08
CA ALA A 2 28.87 11.26 6.54
C ALA A 2 27.64 10.57 7.18
N GLN A 3 27.46 10.68 8.49
CA GLN A 3 26.31 10.08 9.21
C GLN A 3 24.97 10.70 8.79
N LEU A 4 24.92 12.02 8.55
CA LEU A 4 23.70 12.70 8.11
C LEU A 4 23.28 12.23 6.72
N GLY A 5 24.24 12.05 5.81
CA GLY A 5 23.99 11.49 4.47
C GLY A 5 23.47 10.05 4.54
N ALA A 6 24.05 9.21 5.41
CA ALA A 6 23.58 7.84 5.61
C ALA A 6 22.14 7.79 6.16
N ILE A 7 21.82 8.63 7.15
CA ILE A 7 20.46 8.72 7.71
C ILE A 7 19.46 9.17 6.64
N ALA A 8 19.81 10.19 5.84
CA ALA A 8 18.96 10.67 4.77
C ALA A 8 18.71 9.59 3.69
N ALA A 9 19.75 8.85 3.30
CA ALA A 9 19.63 7.76 2.35
C ALA A 9 18.71 6.65 2.86
N LEU A 10 18.89 6.23 4.12
CA LEU A 10 18.04 5.20 4.75
C LEU A 10 16.58 5.64 4.83
N ALA A 11 16.32 6.89 5.23
CA ALA A 11 14.97 7.43 5.28
C ALA A 11 14.34 7.43 3.88
N LEU A 12 15.05 7.93 2.87
CA LEU A 12 14.56 7.96 1.50
C LEU A 12 14.26 6.56 0.96
N SER A 13 15.16 5.60 1.18
CA SER A 13 14.95 4.21 0.77
C SER A 13 13.73 3.59 1.46
N PHE A 14 13.55 3.84 2.75
CA PHE A 14 12.38 3.35 3.49
C PHE A 14 11.07 3.93 2.95
N PHE A 15 11.00 5.26 2.73
CA PHE A 15 9.80 5.89 2.17
C PHE A 15 9.51 5.44 0.73
N ALA A 16 10.55 5.29 -0.10
CA ALA A 16 10.39 4.77 -1.45
C ALA A 16 9.84 3.34 -1.45
N ALA A 17 10.39 2.46 -0.60
CA ALA A 17 9.89 1.10 -0.46
C ALA A 17 8.44 1.06 0.04
N ALA A 18 8.12 1.89 1.05
CA ALA A 18 6.75 2.01 1.57
C ALA A 18 5.76 2.48 0.48
N PHE A 19 6.15 3.48 -0.32
CA PHE A 19 5.32 3.98 -1.42
C PHE A 19 5.12 2.94 -2.53
N LEU A 20 6.17 2.21 -2.91
CA LEU A 20 6.05 1.13 -3.90
C LEU A 20 5.17 -0.01 -3.40
N SER A 21 5.23 -0.34 -2.11
CA SER A 21 4.37 -1.36 -1.48
C SER A 21 2.91 -0.92 -1.32
N ALA A 22 2.63 0.39 -1.41
CA ALA A 22 1.30 0.95 -1.25
C ALA A 22 0.45 0.81 -2.52
N ILE A 23 1.06 0.61 -3.70
CA ILE A 23 0.37 0.52 -4.98
C ILE A 23 0.02 -0.93 -5.26
N HIS A 24 -1.23 -1.18 -5.62
CA HIS A 24 -1.68 -2.47 -6.13
C HIS A 24 -2.75 -2.31 -7.20
N LYS A 25 -3.00 -3.39 -7.94
CA LYS A 25 -4.01 -3.45 -9.01
C LYS A 25 -5.15 -4.39 -8.62
N ILE A 26 -6.37 -3.99 -8.94
CA ILE A 26 -7.56 -4.83 -8.97
C ILE A 26 -7.84 -5.18 -10.43
N GLU A 27 -7.94 -6.46 -10.73
CA GLU A 27 -8.20 -6.95 -12.08
C GLU A 27 -9.66 -6.74 -12.48
N GLU A 28 -9.90 -6.64 -13.79
CA GLU A 28 -11.25 -6.61 -14.34
C GLU A 28 -12.06 -7.83 -13.88
N GLY A 29 -13.37 -7.64 -13.66
CA GLY A 29 -14.25 -8.68 -13.13
C GLY A 29 -14.10 -8.97 -11.63
N HIS A 30 -13.26 -8.21 -10.91
CA HIS A 30 -13.11 -8.32 -9.46
C HIS A 30 -13.44 -7.01 -8.75
N ILE A 31 -13.72 -7.14 -7.45
CA ILE A 31 -13.86 -6.04 -6.50
C ILE A 31 -12.76 -6.17 -5.44
N GLY A 32 -12.14 -5.05 -5.10
CA GLY A 32 -11.21 -4.97 -3.98
C GLY A 32 -11.93 -4.73 -2.67
N VAL A 33 -11.68 -5.59 -1.70
CA VAL A 33 -12.03 -5.39 -0.28
C VAL A 33 -10.76 -5.06 0.50
N TYR A 34 -10.88 -4.17 1.47
CA TYR A 34 -9.73 -3.66 2.23
C TYR A 34 -9.91 -3.93 3.71
N TYR A 35 -8.81 -4.22 4.39
CA TYR A 35 -8.76 -4.41 5.83
C TYR A 35 -7.77 -3.44 6.43
N ARG A 36 -8.17 -2.71 7.48
CA ARG A 36 -7.28 -1.85 8.26
C ARG A 36 -7.14 -2.40 9.67
N GLY A 37 -5.92 -2.77 10.06
CA GLY A 37 -5.67 -3.43 11.35
C GLY A 37 -6.47 -4.74 11.52
N GLY A 38 -6.77 -5.43 10.41
CA GLY A 38 -7.60 -6.65 10.40
C GLY A 38 -9.11 -6.41 10.32
N ALA A 39 -9.60 -5.19 10.53
CA ALA A 39 -11.03 -4.87 10.38
C ALA A 39 -11.38 -4.54 8.92
N LEU A 40 -12.46 -5.13 8.40
CA LEU A 40 -12.95 -4.85 7.05
C LEU A 40 -13.44 -3.40 6.93
N LEU A 41 -13.02 -2.71 5.87
CA LEU A 41 -13.50 -1.37 5.54
C LEU A 41 -14.88 -1.44 4.87
N THR A 42 -15.69 -0.41 5.08
CA THR A 42 -17.08 -0.34 4.59
C THR A 42 -17.20 -0.08 3.10
N SER A 43 -16.13 0.41 2.46
CA SER A 43 -16.08 0.70 1.03
C SER A 43 -15.28 -0.37 0.29
N THR A 44 -15.71 -0.63 -0.94
CA THR A 44 -14.98 -1.46 -1.91
C THR A 44 -14.40 -0.60 -3.03
N SER A 45 -13.52 -1.19 -3.84
CA SER A 45 -12.95 -0.55 -5.03
C SER A 45 -13.15 -1.41 -6.26
N GLY A 46 -13.41 -0.79 -7.42
CA GLY A 46 -13.48 -1.48 -8.71
C GLY A 46 -12.09 -1.73 -9.33
N PRO A 47 -12.06 -2.25 -10.57
CA PRO A 47 -10.83 -2.49 -11.32
C PRO A 47 -9.94 -1.25 -11.46
N GLY A 48 -8.62 -1.48 -11.59
CA GLY A 48 -7.60 -0.42 -11.77
C GLY A 48 -6.53 -0.38 -10.68
N PHE A 49 -5.70 0.65 -10.71
CA PHE A 49 -4.66 0.89 -9.70
C PHE A 49 -5.20 1.67 -8.51
N HIS A 50 -4.86 1.21 -7.31
CA HIS A 50 -5.28 1.81 -6.05
C HIS A 50 -4.10 1.95 -5.10
N LEU A 51 -4.30 2.79 -4.08
CA LEU A 51 -3.35 2.98 -3.00
C LEU A 51 -3.90 2.39 -1.70
N MET A 52 -3.02 1.81 -0.90
CA MET A 52 -3.28 1.41 0.47
C MET A 52 -2.22 1.96 1.42
N LEU A 53 -2.53 2.11 2.70
CA LEU A 53 -1.53 2.50 3.69
C LEU A 53 -0.66 1.26 4.00
N PRO A 54 0.65 1.32 3.71
CA PRO A 54 1.53 0.17 3.92
C PRO A 54 1.55 -0.22 5.41
N PHE A 55 1.81 -1.50 5.66
CA PHE A 55 1.90 -2.13 6.99
C PHE A 55 0.59 -2.23 7.80
N ILE A 56 -0.38 -1.34 7.60
CA ILE A 56 -1.64 -1.34 8.37
C ILE A 56 -2.88 -1.65 7.54
N THR A 57 -2.79 -1.53 6.21
CA THR A 57 -3.86 -1.90 5.29
C THR A 57 -3.45 -3.10 4.46
N SER A 58 -4.36 -4.04 4.26
CA SER A 58 -4.25 -5.10 3.27
C SER A 58 -5.49 -5.10 2.40
N TYR A 59 -5.37 -5.67 1.20
CA TYR A 59 -6.50 -5.82 0.29
C TYR A 59 -6.63 -7.28 -0.17
N LYS A 60 -7.83 -7.63 -0.62
CA LYS A 60 -8.09 -8.87 -1.35
C LYS A 60 -8.96 -8.55 -2.56
N SER A 61 -8.64 -9.18 -3.68
CA SER A 61 -9.48 -9.17 -4.87
C SER A 61 -10.49 -10.32 -4.76
N VAL A 62 -11.78 -10.03 -4.87
CA VAL A 62 -12.88 -11.01 -4.79
C VAL A 62 -13.74 -10.95 -6.05
N GLN A 63 -14.40 -12.06 -6.40
CA GLN A 63 -15.29 -12.19 -7.55
C GLN A 63 -16.71 -12.51 -7.09
#